data_AF-A0A182G1J5-F1
#
_entry.id   AF-A0A182G1J5-F1
#
_cell.length_a   1.000
_cell.length_b   1.000
_cell.length_c   1.000
_cell.angle_alpha   90.00
_cell.angle_beta   90.00
_cell.angle_gamma   90.00
#
_symmetry.space_group_name_H-M   'P 1'
#
loop_
_entity.id
_entity.type
_entity.pdbx_description
1 polymer ?
#
loop_
_entity_poly.entity_id
_entity_poly.type
_entity_poly.pdbx_seq_one_letter_code
_entity_poly.pdbx_strand_id
1 'polypeptide(L)'
;MKLLTLTALVCGLLVVAQAKPATRMSMDELTRIIEEYREKFDDLHEEKDMFVNVARIITRAELKLLNEATVDNLADAWSDIEHHFDGTRKIIGDMIILPNANEDCLLGLVEEIVAERIRAADEMSRCASDKIEIKEGLADDFRSLVNVLQRISTLAAEYTLYSFVNHNSIMDPEEHIEWLERNYNNQVYFWDNVARPEAQEDLDFLEVNRPYLVEENRLCLERIQVQMTEVDRNINQRINQCVV
;
A
#
# COMPACT_ATOMS: atom_id res chain seq x y z
N MET A 1 11.68 39.05 73.67
CA MET A 1 11.76 37.58 73.91
C MET A 1 10.34 37.03 73.96
N LYS A 2 10.07 35.94 73.23
CA LYS A 2 8.87 35.07 73.27
C LYS A 2 7.55 35.64 72.71
N LEU A 3 7.34 35.56 71.38
CA LEU A 3 5.99 35.41 70.80
C LEU A 3 5.97 35.08 69.28
N LEU A 4 7.02 34.44 68.73
CA LEU A 4 7.08 34.12 67.29
C LEU A 4 7.40 32.66 66.96
N THR A 5 7.33 31.74 67.93
CA THR A 5 7.69 30.31 67.73
C THR A 5 6.53 29.34 67.90
N LEU A 6 5.27 29.78 67.80
CA LEU A 6 4.10 28.92 68.00
C LEU A 6 3.12 28.84 66.83
N THR A 7 3.27 29.65 65.78
CA THR A 7 2.36 29.65 64.62
C THR A 7 2.85 28.82 63.43
N ALA A 8 4.11 28.39 63.41
CA ALA A 8 4.65 27.55 62.34
C ALA A 8 4.41 26.04 62.54
N LEU A 9 4.02 25.59 63.74
CA LEU A 9 3.83 24.16 64.03
C LEU A 9 2.39 23.66 63.82
N VAL A 10 1.40 24.56 63.64
CA VAL A 10 -0.02 24.16 63.52
C VAL A 10 -0.45 23.97 62.06
N CYS A 11 0.20 24.62 61.08
CA CYS A 11 -0.11 24.41 59.66
C CYS A 11 0.56 23.16 59.04
N GLY A 12 1.59 22.59 59.68
CA GLY A 12 2.26 21.37 59.18
C GLY A 12 1.55 20.06 59.57
N LEU A 13 0.66 20.09 60.57
CA LEU A 13 0.02 18.89 61.12
C LEU A 13 -1.42 18.66 60.60
N LEU A 14 -2.01 19.61 59.87
CA LEU A 14 -3.37 19.48 59.32
C LEU A 14 -3.40 18.90 57.89
N VAL A 15 -2.28 18.86 57.17
CA VAL A 15 -2.19 18.20 55.85
C VAL A 15 -2.03 16.67 55.99
N VAL A 16 -1.60 16.19 57.15
CA VAL A 16 -1.42 14.74 57.42
C VAL A 16 -2.75 14.05 57.81
N ALA A 17 -3.82 14.82 58.06
CA ALA A 17 -5.10 14.30 58.54
C ALA A 17 -6.16 14.04 57.44
N GLN A 18 -5.82 14.24 56.15
CA GLN A 18 -6.68 13.88 55.01
C GLN A 18 -6.12 12.76 54.13
N ALA A 19 -5.00 12.13 54.52
CA ALA A 19 -4.69 10.82 54.00
C ALA A 19 -5.79 9.87 54.50
N LYS A 20 -6.78 9.58 53.63
CA LYS A 20 -7.61 8.39 53.78
C LYS A 20 -6.64 7.25 54.14
N PRO A 21 -6.94 6.38 55.13
CA PRO A 21 -6.14 5.19 55.29
C PRO A 21 -6.11 4.50 53.93
N ALA A 22 -4.92 4.37 53.34
CA ALA A 22 -4.74 3.57 52.14
C ALA A 22 -5.20 2.18 52.55
N THR A 23 -6.43 1.83 52.17
CA THR A 23 -6.95 0.48 52.32
C THR A 23 -6.03 -0.35 51.45
N ARG A 24 -5.05 -1.01 52.09
CA ARG A 24 -4.05 -1.80 51.40
C ARG A 24 -4.80 -2.80 50.52
N MET A 25 -4.78 -2.57 49.21
CA MET A 25 -5.51 -3.40 48.26
C MET A 25 -5.11 -4.86 48.47
N SER A 26 -6.10 -5.75 48.48
CA SER A 26 -5.81 -7.17 48.67
C SER A 26 -5.16 -7.75 47.42
N MET A 27 -4.36 -8.80 47.57
CA MET A 27 -3.78 -9.50 46.43
C MET A 27 -4.86 -10.08 45.50
N ASP A 28 -6.00 -10.51 46.06
CA ASP A 28 -7.14 -11.01 45.28
C ASP A 28 -7.77 -9.90 44.42
N GLU A 29 -7.85 -8.68 44.96
CA GLU A 29 -8.37 -7.51 44.25
C GLU A 29 -7.41 -7.07 43.13
N LEU A 30 -6.10 -7.06 43.40
CA LEU A 30 -5.08 -6.81 42.38
C LEU A 30 -5.14 -7.84 41.26
N THR A 31 -5.18 -9.14 41.59
CA THR A 31 -5.27 -10.21 40.59
C THR A 31 -6.51 -10.07 39.72
N ARG A 32 -7.66 -9.74 40.31
CA ARG A 32 -8.90 -9.51 39.54
C ARG A 32 -8.77 -8.33 38.57
N ILE A 33 -8.18 -7.21 39.00
CA ILE A 33 -8.02 -6.02 38.15
C ILE A 33 -7.03 -6.30 37.02
N ILE A 34 -5.94 -7.00 37.32
CA ILE A 34 -4.96 -7.39 36.29
C ILE A 34 -5.59 -8.34 35.27
N GLU A 35 -6.42 -9.27 35.71
CA GLU A 35 -7.13 -10.19 34.82
C GLU A 35 -8.12 -9.42 33.91
N GLU A 36 -8.83 -8.42 34.45
CA GLU A 36 -9.68 -7.55 33.65
C GLU A 36 -8.86 -6.78 32.58
N TYR A 37 -7.68 -6.27 32.93
CA TYR A 37 -6.81 -5.63 31.94
C TYR A 37 -6.22 -6.61 30.94
N ARG A 38 -5.92 -7.85 31.34
CA ARG A 38 -5.48 -8.91 30.42
C ARG A 38 -6.52 -9.14 29.34
N GLU A 39 -7.77 -9.37 29.74
CA GLU A 39 -8.88 -9.54 28.80
C GLU A 39 -9.03 -8.33 27.86
N LYS A 40 -8.98 -7.10 28.41
CA LYS A 40 -9.04 -5.88 27.59
C LYS A 40 -7.90 -5.76 26.57
N PHE A 41 -6.69 -6.11 26.96
CA PHE A 41 -5.52 -6.09 26.07
C PHE A 41 -5.60 -7.19 25.00
N ASP A 42 -6.14 -8.36 25.36
CA ASP A 42 -6.40 -9.45 24.42
C ASP A 42 -7.48 -9.06 23.40
N ASP A 43 -8.60 -8.47 23.83
CA ASP A 43 -9.65 -7.94 22.94
C ASP A 43 -9.08 -6.89 21.97
N LEU A 44 -8.25 -5.97 22.49
CA LEU A 44 -7.58 -4.96 21.67
C LEU A 44 -6.58 -5.58 20.69
N HIS A 45 -5.88 -6.64 21.08
CA HIS A 45 -5.01 -7.40 20.20
C HIS A 45 -5.81 -8.06 19.08
N GLU A 46 -6.91 -8.75 19.40
CA GLU A 46 -7.77 -9.41 18.43
C GLU A 46 -8.33 -8.40 17.40
N GLU A 47 -8.81 -7.24 17.86
CA GLU A 47 -9.27 -6.18 16.97
C GLU A 47 -8.17 -5.73 15.98
N LYS A 48 -6.97 -5.46 16.52
CA LYS A 48 -5.82 -5.05 15.71
C LYS A 48 -5.42 -6.13 14.72
N ASP A 49 -5.37 -7.39 15.14
CA ASP A 49 -4.98 -8.51 14.28
C ASP A 49 -6.00 -8.75 13.16
N MET A 50 -7.30 -8.67 13.47
CA MET A 50 -8.36 -8.73 12.47
C MET A 50 -8.19 -7.64 11.40
N PHE A 51 -7.97 -6.39 11.81
CA PHE A 51 -7.72 -5.30 10.87
C PHE A 51 -6.47 -5.55 10.00
N VAL A 52 -5.36 -5.98 10.61
CA VAL A 52 -4.12 -6.32 9.89
C VAL A 52 -4.35 -7.43 8.86
N ASN A 53 -5.13 -8.44 9.21
CA ASN A 53 -5.48 -9.53 8.30
C ASN A 53 -6.35 -9.05 7.14
N VAL A 54 -7.33 -8.19 7.38
CA VAL A 54 -8.16 -7.58 6.34
C VAL A 54 -7.30 -6.70 5.41
N ALA A 55 -6.45 -5.84 5.97
CA ALA A 55 -5.53 -5.01 5.20
C ALA A 55 -4.66 -5.85 4.25
N ARG A 56 -4.08 -6.96 4.75
CA ARG A 56 -3.31 -7.90 3.91
C ARG A 56 -4.11 -8.47 2.75
N ILE A 57 -5.37 -8.82 2.97
CA ILE A 57 -6.24 -9.40 1.95
C ILE A 57 -6.56 -8.35 0.89
N ILE A 58 -6.96 -7.15 1.31
CA ILE A 58 -7.29 -6.04 0.40
C ILE A 58 -6.07 -5.68 -0.45
N THR A 59 -4.91 -5.43 0.16
CA THR A 59 -3.69 -5.09 -0.60
C THR A 59 -3.36 -6.16 -1.64
N ARG A 60 -3.44 -7.45 -1.29
CA ARG A 60 -3.19 -8.55 -2.24
C ARG A 60 -4.20 -8.57 -3.38
N ALA A 61 -5.49 -8.37 -3.08
CA ALA A 61 -6.54 -8.35 -4.08
C ALA A 61 -6.35 -7.19 -5.05
N GLU A 62 -6.08 -5.99 -4.52
CA GLU A 62 -5.88 -4.78 -5.31
C GLU A 62 -4.65 -4.86 -6.22
N LEU A 63 -3.51 -5.31 -5.70
CA LEU A 63 -2.31 -5.53 -6.50
C LEU A 63 -2.50 -6.62 -7.57
N LYS A 64 -3.32 -7.64 -7.28
CA LYS A 64 -3.68 -8.67 -8.26
C LYS A 64 -4.52 -8.07 -9.38
N LEU A 65 -5.58 -7.32 -9.06
CA LEU A 65 -6.44 -6.67 -10.04
C LEU A 65 -5.67 -5.68 -10.93
N LEU A 66 -4.74 -4.93 -10.35
CA LEU A 66 -3.84 -4.05 -11.11
C LEU A 66 -2.99 -4.85 -12.11
N ASN A 67 -2.46 -6.01 -11.72
CA ASN A 67 -1.67 -6.86 -12.61
C ASN A 67 -2.52 -7.44 -13.75
N GLU A 68 -3.69 -7.98 -13.42
CA GLU A 68 -4.58 -8.58 -14.42
C GLU A 68 -4.95 -7.52 -15.47
N ALA A 69 -5.40 -6.33 -15.03
CA ALA A 69 -5.75 -5.25 -15.95
C ALA A 69 -4.56 -4.74 -16.78
N THR A 70 -3.36 -4.65 -16.20
CA THR A 70 -2.15 -4.24 -16.93
C THR A 70 -1.75 -5.29 -17.97
N VAL A 71 -1.84 -6.58 -17.64
CA VAL A 71 -1.54 -7.67 -18.57
C VAL A 71 -2.55 -7.71 -19.71
N ASP A 72 -3.84 -7.52 -19.42
CA ASP A 72 -4.90 -7.47 -20.43
C ASP A 72 -4.64 -6.32 -21.42
N ASN A 73 -4.34 -5.12 -20.93
CA ASN A 73 -3.95 -3.98 -21.77
C ASN A 73 -2.74 -4.29 -22.67
N LEU A 74 -1.71 -4.94 -22.13
CA LEU A 74 -0.51 -5.31 -22.89
C LEU A 74 -0.81 -6.40 -23.93
N ALA A 75 -1.67 -7.36 -23.62
CA ALA A 75 -2.08 -8.42 -24.54
C ALA A 75 -2.86 -7.85 -25.74
N ASP A 76 -3.79 -6.94 -25.46
CA ASP A 76 -4.56 -6.24 -26.49
C ASP A 76 -3.62 -5.40 -27.38
N ALA A 77 -2.73 -4.62 -26.78
CA ALA A 77 -1.75 -3.82 -27.52
C ALA A 77 -0.78 -4.69 -28.36
N TRP A 78 -0.34 -5.82 -27.84
CA TRP A 78 0.49 -6.77 -28.59
C TRP A 78 -0.24 -7.29 -29.82
N SER A 79 -1.51 -7.71 -29.66
CA SER A 79 -2.32 -8.22 -30.78
C SER A 79 -2.47 -7.15 -31.87
N ASP A 80 -2.73 -5.91 -31.47
CA ASP A 80 -2.82 -4.78 -32.39
C ASP A 80 -1.47 -4.55 -33.10
N ILE A 81 -0.33 -4.53 -32.38
CA ILE A 81 1.00 -4.37 -32.98
C ILE A 81 1.32 -5.50 -33.97
N GLU A 82 0.91 -6.73 -33.65
CA GLU A 82 1.19 -7.90 -34.47
C GLU A 82 0.48 -7.83 -35.83
N HIS A 83 -0.79 -7.42 -35.82
CA HIS A 83 -1.66 -7.48 -36.98
C HIS A 83 -1.85 -6.14 -37.71
N HIS A 84 -1.39 -5.02 -37.16
CA HIS A 84 -1.61 -3.68 -37.71
C HIS A 84 -1.26 -3.57 -39.20
N PHE A 85 -0.09 -4.11 -39.58
CA PHE A 85 0.45 -3.97 -40.93
C PHE A 85 0.10 -5.14 -41.86
N ASP A 86 -0.71 -6.12 -41.45
CA ASP A 86 -0.97 -7.32 -42.26
C ASP A 86 -1.64 -6.97 -43.60
N GLY A 87 -2.55 -5.98 -43.61
CA GLY A 87 -3.16 -5.47 -44.83
C GLY A 87 -2.14 -4.87 -45.80
N THR A 88 -1.28 -3.99 -45.29
CA THR A 88 -0.24 -3.31 -46.08
C THR A 88 0.82 -4.27 -46.58
N ARG A 89 1.25 -5.22 -45.75
CA ARG A 89 2.17 -6.30 -46.18
C ARG A 89 1.56 -7.16 -47.28
N LYS A 90 0.26 -7.45 -47.21
CA LYS A 90 -0.45 -8.16 -48.28
C LYS A 90 -0.46 -7.35 -49.57
N ILE A 91 -0.76 -6.06 -49.52
CA ILE A 91 -0.73 -5.18 -50.70
C ILE A 91 0.66 -5.18 -51.34
N ILE A 92 1.72 -5.02 -50.54
CA ILE A 92 3.11 -5.07 -51.03
C ILE A 92 3.41 -6.44 -51.68
N GLY A 93 3.00 -7.53 -51.04
CA GLY A 93 3.17 -8.89 -51.55
C GLY A 93 2.42 -9.14 -52.85
N ASP A 94 1.24 -8.55 -53.04
CA ASP A 94 0.49 -8.62 -54.30
C ASP A 94 1.19 -7.81 -55.41
N MET A 95 1.82 -6.68 -55.08
CA MET A 95 2.51 -5.82 -56.04
C MET A 95 3.86 -6.37 -56.52
N ILE A 96 4.58 -7.13 -55.70
CA ILE A 96 5.91 -7.65 -56.07
C ILE A 96 5.87 -8.60 -57.28
N ILE A 97 4.70 -9.17 -57.59
CA ILE A 97 4.49 -10.10 -58.70
C ILE A 97 4.27 -9.35 -60.03
N LEU A 98 4.06 -8.03 -59.98
CA LEU A 98 3.79 -7.23 -61.18
C LEU A 98 5.04 -7.11 -62.07
N PRO A 99 4.89 -7.14 -63.40
CA PRO A 99 6.03 -7.11 -64.33
C PRO A 99 6.90 -5.85 -64.26
N ASN A 100 6.33 -4.77 -63.72
CA ASN A 100 6.94 -3.45 -63.59
C ASN A 100 7.17 -3.05 -62.12
N ALA A 101 7.20 -4.03 -61.22
CA ALA A 101 7.51 -3.81 -59.82
C ALA A 101 9.00 -3.50 -59.62
N ASN A 102 9.29 -2.47 -58.82
CA ASN A 102 10.61 -2.23 -58.26
C ASN A 102 10.73 -2.99 -56.94
N GLU A 103 11.32 -4.18 -56.98
CA GLU A 103 11.48 -5.07 -55.83
C GLU A 103 12.24 -4.39 -54.67
N ASP A 104 13.34 -3.67 -54.95
CA ASP A 104 14.13 -2.98 -53.93
C ASP A 104 13.31 -1.91 -53.19
N CYS A 105 12.46 -1.18 -53.92
CA CYS A 105 11.55 -0.19 -53.33
C CYS A 105 10.51 -0.84 -52.41
N LEU A 106 9.87 -1.92 -52.88
CA LEU A 106 8.86 -2.66 -52.11
C LEU A 106 9.46 -3.34 -50.87
N LEU A 107 10.65 -3.94 -51.00
CA LEU A 107 11.39 -4.53 -49.88
C LEU A 107 11.76 -3.47 -48.84
N GLY A 108 12.20 -2.28 -49.27
CA GLY A 108 12.46 -1.16 -48.35
C GLY A 108 11.23 -0.74 -47.54
N LEU A 109 10.02 -0.79 -48.12
CA LEU A 109 8.78 -0.55 -47.39
C LEU A 109 8.49 -1.65 -46.36
N VAL A 110 8.78 -2.92 -46.68
CA VAL A 110 8.64 -4.03 -45.72
C VAL A 110 9.63 -3.89 -44.56
N GLU A 111 10.88 -3.50 -44.85
CA GLU A 111 11.89 -3.22 -43.83
C GLU A 111 11.45 -2.09 -42.89
N GLU A 112 10.82 -1.03 -43.43
CA GLU A 112 10.23 0.06 -42.64
C GLU A 112 9.11 -0.44 -41.72
N ILE A 113 8.21 -1.31 -42.22
CA ILE A 113 7.17 -1.96 -41.40
C ILE A 113 7.79 -2.78 -40.26
N VAL A 114 8.81 -3.59 -40.56
CA VAL A 114 9.47 -4.44 -39.55
C VAL A 114 10.16 -3.59 -38.49
N ALA A 115 10.87 -2.54 -38.91
CA ALA A 115 11.51 -1.60 -37.99
C ALA A 115 10.49 -0.90 -37.08
N GLU A 116 9.32 -0.52 -37.63
CA GLU A 116 8.26 0.10 -36.84
C GLU A 116 7.65 -0.87 -35.83
N ARG A 117 7.39 -2.12 -36.22
CA ARG A 117 6.90 -3.15 -35.28
C ARG A 117 7.87 -3.40 -34.13
N ILE A 118 9.17 -3.42 -34.41
CA ILE A 118 10.21 -3.56 -33.37
C ILE A 118 10.20 -2.35 -32.44
N ARG A 119 10.08 -1.13 -32.98
CA ARG A 119 9.99 0.09 -32.18
C ARG A 119 8.75 0.09 -31.28
N ALA A 120 7.58 -0.25 -31.84
CA ALA A 120 6.33 -0.34 -31.11
C ALA A 120 6.42 -1.35 -29.94
N ALA A 121 7.08 -2.49 -30.15
CA ALA A 121 7.30 -3.48 -29.09
C ALA A 121 8.24 -2.98 -27.97
N ASP A 122 9.28 -2.20 -28.31
CA ASP A 122 10.15 -1.54 -27.33
C ASP A 122 9.37 -0.48 -26.52
N GLU A 123 8.56 0.34 -27.19
CA GLU A 123 7.72 1.33 -26.51
C GLU A 123 6.66 0.70 -25.61
N MET A 124 6.06 -0.42 -26.02
CA MET A 124 5.16 -1.20 -25.19
C MET A 124 5.86 -1.68 -23.91
N SER A 125 7.12 -2.12 -24.03
CA SER A 125 7.93 -2.55 -22.88
C SER A 125 8.20 -1.38 -21.92
N ARG A 126 8.39 -0.16 -22.43
CA ARG A 126 8.53 1.05 -21.59
C ARG A 126 7.24 1.40 -20.86
N CYS A 127 6.09 1.32 -21.53
CA CYS A 127 4.78 1.52 -20.90
C CYS A 127 4.51 0.51 -19.76
N ALA A 128 5.11 -0.69 -19.82
CA ALA A 128 5.04 -1.69 -18.76
C ALA A 128 6.04 -1.42 -17.62
N SER A 129 7.28 -1.02 -17.94
CA SER A 129 8.37 -0.82 -16.97
C SER A 129 8.00 0.17 -15.86
N ASP A 130 7.45 1.33 -16.22
CA ASP A 130 7.06 2.37 -15.26
C ASP A 130 5.98 1.86 -14.27
N LYS A 131 5.13 0.93 -14.73
CA LYS A 131 4.06 0.36 -13.91
C LYS A 131 4.56 -0.75 -12.98
N ILE A 132 5.59 -1.48 -13.39
CA ILE A 132 6.28 -2.44 -12.52
C ILE A 132 6.92 -1.72 -11.33
N GLU A 133 7.62 -0.60 -11.57
CA GLU A 133 8.28 0.17 -10.51
C GLU A 133 7.27 0.74 -9.49
N ILE A 134 6.18 1.36 -9.97
CA ILE A 134 5.11 1.87 -9.11
C ILE A 134 4.50 0.75 -8.26
N LYS A 135 4.24 -0.42 -8.87
CA LYS A 135 3.68 -1.58 -8.19
C LYS A 135 4.62 -2.11 -7.10
N GLU A 136 5.91 -2.25 -7.40
CA GLU A 136 6.90 -2.76 -6.44
C GLU A 136 7.04 -1.82 -5.25
N GLY A 137 7.13 -0.50 -5.50
CA GLY A 137 7.15 0.50 -4.42
C GLY A 137 5.90 0.44 -3.54
N LEU A 138 4.72 0.38 -4.17
CA LEU A 138 3.44 0.30 -3.46
C LEU A 138 3.35 -0.98 -2.59
N ALA A 139 3.79 -2.12 -3.12
CA ALA A 139 3.79 -3.38 -2.39
C ALA A 139 4.73 -3.35 -1.17
N ASP A 140 5.90 -2.72 -1.29
CA ASP A 140 6.86 -2.58 -0.20
C ASP A 140 6.35 -1.65 0.91
N ASP A 141 5.75 -0.52 0.54
CA ASP A 141 5.17 0.44 1.49
C ASP A 141 4.04 -0.21 2.29
N PHE A 142 3.12 -0.92 1.63
CA PHE A 142 2.05 -1.65 2.32
C PHE A 142 2.57 -2.80 3.19
N ARG A 143 3.58 -3.52 2.73
CA ARG A 143 4.23 -4.55 3.55
C ARG A 143 4.85 -3.93 4.81
N SER A 144 5.44 -2.75 4.70
CA SER A 144 5.99 -2.00 5.84
C SER A 144 4.87 -1.63 6.83
N LEU A 145 3.79 -0.99 6.34
CA LEU A 145 2.62 -0.61 7.13
C LEU A 145 2.06 -1.81 7.92
N VAL A 146 1.73 -2.89 7.22
CA VAL A 146 1.16 -4.11 7.81
C VAL A 146 2.09 -4.74 8.85
N ASN A 147 3.41 -4.70 8.64
CA ASN A 147 4.38 -5.21 9.62
C ASN A 147 4.44 -4.33 10.87
N VAL A 148 4.34 -3.01 10.73
CA VAL A 148 4.28 -2.08 11.86
C VAL A 148 2.99 -2.31 12.66
N LEU A 149 1.85 -2.41 11.99
CA LEU A 149 0.56 -2.69 12.64
C LEU A 149 0.56 -4.05 13.35
N GLN A 150 1.15 -5.09 12.74
CA GLN A 150 1.30 -6.39 13.40
C GLN A 150 2.14 -6.28 14.68
N ARG A 151 3.25 -5.51 14.65
CA ARG A 151 4.07 -5.30 15.86
C ARG A 151 3.28 -4.59 16.96
N ILE A 152 2.49 -3.56 16.60
CA ILE A 152 1.61 -2.86 17.54
C ILE A 152 0.55 -3.80 18.11
N SER A 153 0.00 -4.69 17.28
CA SER A 153 -0.93 -5.75 17.71
C SER A 153 -0.28 -6.72 18.69
N THR A 154 0.88 -7.29 18.35
CA THR A 154 1.61 -8.24 19.22
C THR A 154 2.01 -7.60 20.53
N LEU A 155 2.44 -6.34 20.52
CA LEU A 155 2.74 -5.62 21.74
C LEU A 155 1.52 -5.61 22.66
N ALA A 156 0.31 -5.31 22.16
CA ALA A 156 -0.90 -5.28 22.99
C ALA A 156 -1.13 -6.60 23.76
N ALA A 157 -0.94 -7.76 23.13
CA ALA A 157 -1.07 -9.07 23.77
C ALA A 157 -0.01 -9.31 24.87
N GLU A 158 1.18 -8.70 24.75
CA GLU A 158 2.29 -8.90 25.69
C GLU A 158 2.31 -7.89 26.84
N TYR A 159 1.47 -6.85 26.79
CA TYR A 159 1.57 -5.68 27.69
C TYR A 159 1.35 -6.02 29.17
N THR A 160 0.40 -6.91 29.47
CA THR A 160 0.14 -7.33 30.85
C THR A 160 1.31 -8.13 31.43
N LEU A 161 1.90 -9.06 30.68
CA LEU A 161 3.09 -9.79 31.11
C LEU A 161 4.31 -8.87 31.26
N TYR A 162 4.53 -7.97 30.30
CA TYR A 162 5.61 -6.99 30.35
C TYR A 162 5.51 -6.09 31.58
N SER A 163 4.30 -5.71 31.99
CA SER A 163 4.09 -4.83 33.14
C SER A 163 4.62 -5.41 34.44
N PHE A 164 4.48 -6.73 34.66
CA PHE A 164 4.97 -7.44 35.85
C PHE A 164 6.51 -7.51 35.95
N VAL A 165 7.20 -7.48 34.82
CA VAL A 165 8.67 -7.47 34.80
C VAL A 165 9.22 -6.09 35.20
N ASN A 166 8.44 -5.04 34.95
CA ASN A 166 8.91 -3.65 35.08
C ASN A 166 8.31 -2.89 36.27
N HIS A 167 7.23 -3.41 36.89
CA HIS A 167 6.61 -2.81 38.06
C HIS A 167 6.67 -3.76 39.25
N ASN A 168 6.90 -3.20 40.44
CA ASN A 168 6.87 -3.97 41.67
C ASN A 168 5.45 -4.11 42.18
N SER A 169 4.67 -4.97 41.51
CA SER A 169 3.24 -5.22 41.77
C SER A 169 2.93 -5.65 43.21
N ILE A 170 3.93 -6.07 43.99
CA ILE A 170 3.78 -6.50 45.39
C ILE A 170 3.97 -5.32 46.34
N MET A 171 4.89 -4.41 46.02
CA MET A 171 5.22 -3.26 46.88
C MET A 171 4.38 -2.03 46.56
N ASP A 172 3.98 -1.85 45.31
CA ASP A 172 3.14 -0.74 44.85
C ASP A 172 2.10 -1.21 43.81
N PRO A 173 1.00 -1.84 44.28
CA PRO A 173 0.01 -2.41 43.38
C PRO A 173 -0.93 -1.34 42.79
N GLU A 174 -1.07 -0.19 43.45
CA GLU A 174 -1.89 0.94 42.98
C GLU A 174 -1.21 1.62 41.78
N GLU A 175 0.10 1.88 41.87
CA GLU A 175 0.89 2.42 40.75
C GLU A 175 0.86 1.48 39.53
N HIS A 176 0.93 0.17 39.75
CA HIS A 176 0.87 -0.81 38.67
C HIS A 176 -0.49 -0.77 37.93
N ILE A 177 -1.60 -0.66 38.66
CA ILE A 177 -2.94 -0.53 38.05
C ILE A 177 -3.07 0.78 37.28
N GLU A 178 -2.63 1.91 37.86
CA GLU A 178 -2.65 3.20 37.17
C GLU A 178 -1.83 3.17 35.87
N TRP A 179 -0.70 2.44 35.88
CA TRP A 179 0.10 2.22 34.68
C TRP A 179 -0.65 1.40 33.64
N LEU A 180 -1.30 0.30 34.02
CA LEU A 180 -2.08 -0.55 33.11
C LEU A 180 -3.22 0.25 32.46
N GLU A 181 -3.98 1.00 33.27
CA GLU A 181 -5.07 1.86 32.81
C GLU A 181 -4.59 2.90 31.80
N ARG A 182 -3.54 3.63 32.16
CA ARG A 182 -2.98 4.70 31.32
C ARG A 182 -2.48 4.15 29.99
N ASN A 183 -1.77 3.03 30.02
CA ASN A 183 -1.22 2.43 28.81
C ASN A 183 -2.30 1.82 27.92
N TYR A 184 -3.31 1.18 28.51
CA TYR A 184 -4.46 0.68 27.76
C TYR A 184 -5.17 1.83 27.04
N ASN A 185 -5.53 2.89 27.78
CA ASN A 185 -6.22 4.06 27.22
C ASN A 185 -5.38 4.76 26.13
N ASN A 186 -4.06 4.87 26.33
CA ASN A 186 -3.16 5.42 25.31
C ASN A 186 -3.14 4.56 24.04
N GLN A 187 -3.11 3.23 24.17
CA GLN A 187 -3.13 2.33 23.02
C GLN A 187 -4.45 2.37 22.27
N VAL A 188 -5.59 2.38 22.99
CA VAL A 188 -6.91 2.53 22.39
C VAL A 188 -6.98 3.87 21.64
N TYR A 189 -6.60 4.97 22.31
CA TYR A 189 -6.60 6.29 21.68
C TYR A 189 -5.73 6.34 20.42
N PHE A 190 -4.49 5.85 20.49
CA PHE A 190 -3.59 5.83 19.35
C PHE A 190 -4.13 4.95 18.21
N TRP A 191 -4.70 3.79 18.54
CA TRP A 191 -5.30 2.90 17.56
C TRP A 191 -6.48 3.55 16.85
N ASP A 192 -7.44 4.06 17.62
CA ASP A 192 -8.70 4.58 17.09
C ASP A 192 -8.57 5.90 16.34
N ASN A 193 -7.63 6.76 16.75
CA ASN A 193 -7.53 8.13 16.25
C ASN A 193 -6.31 8.37 15.36
N VAL A 194 -5.40 7.41 15.24
CA VAL A 194 -4.17 7.56 14.44
C VAL A 194 -3.93 6.32 13.59
N ALA A 195 -3.55 5.19 14.19
CA ALA A 195 -3.03 4.06 13.42
C ALA A 195 -4.05 3.43 12.48
N ARG A 196 -5.28 3.17 12.95
CA ARG A 196 -6.34 2.57 12.12
C ARG A 196 -6.84 3.54 11.05
N PRO A 197 -7.14 4.82 11.34
CA PRO A 197 -7.53 5.80 10.31
C PRO A 197 -6.48 6.00 9.20
N GLU A 198 -5.21 6.19 9.56
CA GLU A 198 -4.14 6.41 8.58
C GLU A 198 -3.95 5.16 7.69
N ALA A 199 -3.96 3.97 8.30
CA ALA A 199 -3.90 2.72 7.54
C ALA A 199 -5.12 2.52 6.63
N GLN A 200 -6.30 2.98 7.06
CA GLN A 200 -7.50 2.92 6.23
C GLN A 200 -7.40 3.90 5.05
N GLU A 201 -6.88 5.11 5.26
CA GLU A 201 -6.66 6.08 4.18
C GLU A 201 -5.69 5.52 3.12
N ASP A 202 -4.60 4.87 3.54
CA ASP A 202 -3.67 4.22 2.62
C ASP A 202 -4.37 3.11 1.81
N LEU A 203 -5.20 2.28 2.46
CA LEU A 203 -5.96 1.22 1.78
C LEU A 203 -6.97 1.80 0.78
N ASP A 204 -7.67 2.88 1.15
CA ASP A 204 -8.62 3.57 0.28
C ASP A 204 -7.89 4.21 -0.91
N PHE A 205 -6.71 4.79 -0.68
CA PHE A 205 -5.86 5.36 -1.72
C PHE A 205 -5.49 4.31 -2.77
N LEU A 206 -5.17 3.07 -2.36
CA LEU A 206 -4.90 1.98 -3.27
C LEU A 206 -6.10 1.66 -4.17
N GLU A 207 -7.29 1.53 -3.59
CA GLU A 207 -8.52 1.23 -4.33
C GLU A 207 -8.88 2.35 -5.31
N VAL A 208 -8.77 3.61 -4.87
CA VAL A 208 -9.10 4.80 -5.66
C VAL A 208 -8.10 5.01 -6.80
N ASN A 209 -6.82 4.75 -6.59
CA ASN A 209 -5.79 5.00 -7.61
C ASN A 209 -5.63 3.87 -8.62
N ARG A 210 -6.02 2.63 -8.31
CA ARG A 210 -5.92 1.50 -9.25
C ARG A 210 -6.52 1.82 -10.62
N PRO A 211 -7.77 2.33 -10.75
CA PRO A 211 -8.34 2.68 -12.07
C PRO A 211 -7.52 3.71 -12.84
N TYR A 212 -6.94 4.70 -12.16
CA TYR A 212 -6.11 5.72 -12.81
C TYR A 212 -4.80 5.14 -13.33
N LEU A 213 -4.16 4.24 -12.58
CA LEU A 213 -2.93 3.57 -13.02
C LEU A 213 -3.18 2.67 -14.24
N VAL A 214 -4.31 1.96 -14.26
CA VAL A 214 -4.76 1.15 -15.41
C VAL A 214 -5.02 2.04 -16.63
N GLU A 215 -5.73 3.16 -16.44
CA GLU A 215 -6.03 4.10 -17.51
C GLU A 215 -4.77 4.76 -18.06
N GLU A 216 -3.81 5.12 -17.21
CA GLU A 216 -2.54 5.69 -17.65
C GLU A 216 -1.73 4.71 -18.51
N ASN A 217 -1.74 3.43 -18.15
CA ASN A 217 -1.15 2.37 -18.97
C ASN A 217 -1.86 2.25 -20.33
N ARG A 218 -3.19 2.25 -20.34
CA ARG A 218 -4.00 2.24 -21.56
C ARG A 218 -3.68 3.43 -22.48
N LEU A 219 -3.61 4.64 -21.92
CA LEU A 219 -3.26 5.86 -22.65
C LEU A 219 -1.81 5.84 -23.16
N CYS A 220 -0.90 5.16 -22.48
CA CYS A 220 0.46 4.96 -22.97
C CYS A 220 0.48 4.11 -24.24
N LEU A 221 -0.26 3.00 -24.22
CA LEU A 221 -0.37 2.06 -25.34
C LEU A 221 -1.11 2.66 -26.54
N GLU A 222 -2.16 3.46 -26.30
CA GLU A 222 -2.93 4.13 -27.35
C GLU A 222 -2.04 5.06 -28.20
N ARG A 223 -1.02 5.71 -27.61
CA ARG A 223 -0.08 6.54 -28.37
C ARG A 223 0.73 5.74 -29.39
N ILE A 224 1.11 4.50 -29.06
CA ILE A 224 1.84 3.60 -29.97
C ILE A 224 0.97 3.27 -31.18
N GLN A 225 -0.30 2.95 -30.95
CA GLN A 225 -1.27 2.65 -32.02
C GLN A 225 -1.48 3.83 -32.98
N VAL A 226 -1.54 5.05 -32.44
CA VAL A 226 -1.65 6.28 -33.26
C VAL A 226 -0.42 6.45 -34.15
N GLN A 227 0.78 6.23 -33.63
CA GLN A 227 2.02 6.31 -34.41
C GLN A 227 2.07 5.25 -35.52
N MET A 228 1.73 4.00 -35.20
CA MET A 228 1.66 2.92 -36.19
C MET A 228 0.69 3.25 -37.32
N THR A 229 -0.47 3.82 -36.99
CA THR A 229 -1.48 4.25 -37.98
C THR A 229 -0.94 5.33 -38.92
N GLU A 230 -0.12 6.25 -38.40
CA GLU A 230 0.52 7.29 -39.20
C GLU A 230 1.57 6.71 -40.15
N VAL A 231 2.40 5.78 -39.67
CA VAL A 231 3.39 5.07 -40.47
C VAL A 231 2.71 4.25 -41.56
N ASP A 232 1.67 3.49 -41.21
CA ASP A 232 0.91 2.68 -42.17
C ASP A 232 0.31 3.53 -43.29
N ARG A 233 -0.25 4.70 -42.95
CA ARG A 233 -0.76 5.65 -43.93
C ARG A 233 0.34 6.18 -44.85
N ASN A 234 1.52 6.50 -44.31
CA ASN A 234 2.66 6.98 -45.09
C ASN A 234 3.16 5.91 -46.07
N ILE A 235 3.31 4.68 -45.59
CA ILE A 235 3.71 3.54 -46.42
C ILE A 235 2.70 3.32 -47.55
N ASN A 236 1.41 3.28 -47.24
CA ASN A 236 0.36 3.11 -48.25
C ASN A 236 0.36 4.21 -49.34
N GLN A 237 0.75 5.44 -49.01
CA GLN A 237 0.90 6.53 -50.00
C GLN A 237 2.10 6.33 -50.94
N ARG A 238 3.15 5.65 -50.46
CA ARG A 238 4.40 5.40 -51.20
C ARG A 238 4.38 4.12 -52.01
N ILE A 239 3.54 3.14 -51.66
CA ILE A 239 3.45 1.83 -52.34
C ILE A 239 3.33 1.99 -53.87
N ASN A 240 2.41 2.84 -54.35
CA ASN A 240 2.19 3.02 -55.78
C ASN A 240 3.38 3.65 -56.53
N GLN A 241 4.34 4.25 -55.82
CA GLN A 241 5.56 4.83 -56.40
C GLN A 241 6.61 3.75 -56.71
N CYS A 242 6.45 2.54 -56.16
CA CYS A 242 7.33 1.39 -56.40
C CYS A 242 6.92 0.55 -57.62
N VAL A 243 5.91 0.98 -58.39
CA VAL A 243 5.45 0.30 -59.61
C VAL A 243 5.55 1.30 -60.75
N VAL A 244 6.46 1.05 -61.71
CA VAL A 244 6.79 1.98 -62.82
C VAL A 244 6.70 1.27 -64.16
#